data_AF-A0A2G9TET1-F1
#
_entry.id   AF-A0A2G9TET1-F1
#
_cell.length_a   1.000
_cell.length_b   1.000
_cell.length_c   1.000
_cell.angle_alpha   90.00
_cell.angle_beta   90.00
_cell.angle_gamma   90.00
#
_symmetry.space_group_name_H-M   'P 1'
#
loop_
_entity.id
_entity.type
_entity.pdbx_description
1 polymer ?
#
loop_
_entity_poly.entity_id
_entity_poly.type
_entity_poly.pdbx_seq_one_letter_code
_entity_poly.pdbx_strand_id
1 'polypeptide(L)'
;MWLGHVGAIEVTNHVKAEIYLLSEEENGRKTGIRSGFTDKLFCSTWDQVARFDLSQELLMPGENASATVTLMRTMPFRKGISFTLRDGGHKQTIAKGMISELLPPVQVEKYNLKKAAATAHDD
;
A
#
# COMPACT_ATOMS: atom_id res chain seq x y z
N MET A 1 -8.71 3.80 15.37
CA MET A 1 -8.38 2.63 16.23
C MET A 1 -9.46 1.58 16.00
N TRP A 2 -9.08 0.31 15.83
CA TRP A 2 -10.04 -0.79 15.64
C TRP A 2 -10.29 -1.46 16.99
N LEU A 3 -11.55 -1.72 17.34
CA LEU A 3 -11.95 -2.44 18.54
C LEU A 3 -12.54 -3.79 18.13
N GLY A 4 -12.10 -4.88 18.76
CA GLY A 4 -12.56 -6.23 18.45
C GLY A 4 -12.06 -7.26 19.44
N HIS A 5 -12.55 -8.49 19.32
CA HIS A 5 -12.08 -9.61 20.14
C HIS A 5 -10.59 -9.89 19.89
N VAL A 6 -9.89 -10.38 20.91
CA VAL A 6 -8.47 -10.74 20.80
C VAL A 6 -8.27 -11.77 19.70
N GLY A 7 -7.33 -11.52 18.78
CA GLY A 7 -7.07 -12.42 17.65
C GLY A 7 -8.07 -12.35 16.49
N ALA A 8 -9.09 -11.48 16.55
CA ALA A 8 -10.03 -11.32 15.43
C ALA A 8 -9.45 -10.56 14.23
N ILE A 9 -8.39 -9.78 14.46
CA ILE A 9 -7.76 -8.91 13.45
C ILE A 9 -6.26 -9.20 13.47
N GLU A 10 -5.71 -9.50 12.29
CA GLU A 10 -4.28 -9.66 12.12
C GLU A 10 -3.58 -8.30 12.00
N VAL A 11 -2.41 -8.20 12.61
CA VAL A 11 -1.59 -7.00 12.59
C VAL A 11 -0.30 -7.33 11.85
N THR A 12 -0.11 -6.72 10.68
CA THR A 12 1.08 -6.93 9.83
C THR A 12 1.51 -5.61 9.21
N ASN A 13 2.72 -5.56 8.68
CA ASN A 13 3.21 -4.45 7.85
C ASN A 13 3.46 -4.86 6.40
N HIS A 14 3.11 -6.08 6.00
CA HIS A 14 3.34 -6.60 4.67
C HIS A 14 2.05 -7.22 4.12
N VAL A 15 1.61 -6.77 2.95
CA VAL A 15 0.37 -7.22 2.31
C VAL A 15 0.50 -7.24 0.79
N LYS A 16 -0.26 -8.09 0.11
CA LYS A 16 -0.51 -7.96 -1.33
C LYS A 16 -1.82 -7.21 -1.55
N ALA A 17 -1.84 -6.40 -2.60
CA ALA A 17 -2.98 -5.58 -2.94
C ALA A 17 -3.14 -5.46 -4.46
N GLU A 18 -4.38 -5.25 -4.89
CA GLU A 18 -4.67 -4.73 -6.22
C GLU A 18 -4.84 -3.22 -6.12
N ILE A 19 -4.20 -2.48 -7.03
CA ILE A 19 -4.20 -1.01 -7.05
C ILE A 19 -4.69 -0.54 -8.40
N TYR A 20 -5.62 0.40 -8.39
CA TYR A 20 -6.09 1.14 -9.56
C TYR A 20 -5.67 2.60 -9.43
N LEU A 21 -4.93 3.09 -10.42
CA LEU A 21 -4.52 4.50 -10.49
C LEU A 21 -5.63 5.29 -11.19
N LEU A 22 -6.18 6.30 -10.52
CA LEU A 22 -7.26 7.11 -11.09
C LEU A 22 -6.76 7.85 -12.34
N SER A 23 -7.61 7.90 -13.37
CA SER A 23 -7.33 8.62 -14.61
C SER A 23 -7.40 10.14 -14.42
N GLU A 24 -6.96 10.91 -15.42
CA GLU A 24 -7.09 12.38 -15.39
C GLU A 24 -8.57 12.82 -15.34
N GLU A 25 -9.46 12.10 -16.03
CA GLU A 25 -10.90 12.35 -16.01
C GLU A 25 -11.54 12.10 -14.63
N GLU A 26 -10.98 11.14 -13.89
CA GLU A 26 -11.35 10.87 -12.50
C GLU A 26 -10.68 11.81 -11.50
N ASN A 27 -10.09 12.90 -12.00
CA ASN A 27 -9.38 13.90 -11.20
C ASN A 27 -8.17 13.27 -10.47
N GLY A 28 -7.51 12.31 -11.13
CA GLY A 28 -6.29 11.63 -10.68
C GLY A 28 -5.01 12.33 -11.15
N ARG A 29 -3.92 11.57 -11.20
CA ARG A 29 -2.62 12.09 -11.65
C ARG A 29 -2.55 12.11 -13.17
N LYS A 30 -1.87 13.12 -13.73
CA LYS A 30 -1.48 13.12 -15.16
C LYS A 30 -0.30 12.19 -15.45
N THR A 31 0.58 12.00 -14.47
CA THR A 31 1.79 11.17 -14.59
C THR A 31 1.61 9.87 -13.82
N GLY A 32 2.05 8.77 -14.44
CA GLY A 32 2.08 7.43 -13.83
C GLY A 32 3.02 7.31 -12.63
N ILE A 33 2.91 6.17 -11.96
CA ILE A 33 3.67 5.83 -10.75
C ILE A 33 4.63 4.67 -11.05
N ARG A 34 5.87 4.75 -10.59
CA ARG A 34 6.86 3.67 -10.76
C ARG A 34 6.84 2.67 -9.60
N SER A 35 7.32 1.46 -9.85
CA SER A 35 7.58 0.49 -8.78
C SER A 35 8.59 1.04 -7.76
N GLY A 36 8.41 0.70 -6.47
CA GLY A 36 9.16 1.27 -5.36
C GLY A 36 8.68 2.66 -4.93
N PHE A 37 7.56 3.15 -5.47
CA PHE A 37 6.90 4.38 -5.03
C PHE A 37 6.59 4.32 -3.54
N THR A 38 6.81 5.42 -2.83
CA THR A 38 6.57 5.51 -1.39
C THR A 38 5.66 6.70 -1.10
N ASP A 39 4.54 6.43 -0.45
CA ASP A 39 3.57 7.46 -0.09
C ASP A 39 2.71 7.01 1.10
N LYS A 40 1.85 7.89 1.60
CA LYS A 40 0.89 7.57 2.66
C LYS A 40 -0.28 6.78 2.11
N LEU A 41 -0.48 5.60 2.69
CA LEU A 41 -1.66 4.79 2.54
C LEU A 41 -2.70 5.21 3.59
N PHE A 42 -3.92 5.49 3.16
CA PHE A 42 -5.06 5.79 4.02
C PHE A 42 -6.02 4.60 4.01
N CYS A 43 -6.24 4.00 5.17
CA CYS A 43 -7.14 2.86 5.33
C CYS A 43 -8.04 3.05 6.55
N SER A 44 -9.35 3.01 6.32
CA SER A 44 -10.38 3.33 7.33
C SER A 44 -10.08 4.63 8.10
N THR A 45 -9.51 4.52 9.31
CA THR A 45 -9.30 5.63 10.24
C THR A 45 -7.82 5.95 10.46
N TRP A 46 -6.90 5.24 9.81
CA TRP A 46 -5.46 5.40 10.01
C TRP A 46 -4.76 5.69 8.69
N ASP A 47 -3.65 6.42 8.78
CA ASP A 47 -2.73 6.64 7.67
C ASP A 47 -1.33 6.18 8.05
N GLN A 48 -0.61 5.62 7.08
CA GLN A 48 0.76 5.19 7.28
C GLN A 48 1.57 5.22 5.99
N VAL A 49 2.83 5.63 6.10
CA VAL A 49 3.78 5.59 4.98
C VAL A 49 4.03 4.14 4.59
N ALA A 50 3.88 3.85 3.30
CA ALA A 50 4.06 2.56 2.70
C ALA A 50 4.86 2.67 1.39
N ARG A 51 5.63 1.63 1.10
CA ARG A 51 6.27 1.41 -0.20
C ARG A 51 5.42 0.43 -1.01
N PHE A 52 5.25 0.74 -2.28
CA PHE A 52 4.48 -0.02 -3.25
C PHE A 52 5.42 -0.61 -4.29
N ASP A 53 5.68 -1.90 -4.18
CA ASP A 53 6.42 -2.66 -5.18
C ASP A 53 5.41 -3.28 -6.16
N LEU A 54 5.28 -2.64 -7.32
CA LEU A 54 4.32 -2.98 -8.35
C LEU A 54 4.82 -4.18 -9.18
N SER A 55 3.88 -4.99 -9.67
CA SER A 55 4.17 -6.08 -10.63
C SER A 55 4.70 -5.59 -11.98
N GLN A 56 4.50 -4.30 -12.28
CA GLN A 56 5.02 -3.63 -13.46
C GLN A 56 5.89 -2.43 -13.07
N GLU A 57 6.85 -2.08 -13.93
CA GLU A 57 7.79 -0.98 -13.66
C GLU A 57 7.10 0.39 -13.58
N LEU A 58 6.03 0.58 -14.36
CA LEU A 58 5.26 1.82 -14.45
C LEU A 58 3.77 1.50 -14.53
N LEU A 59 2.97 2.16 -13.69
CA LEU A 59 1.51 2.10 -13.69
C LEU A 59 0.96 3.43 -14.22
N MET A 60 0.21 3.38 -15.32
CA MET A 60 -0.35 4.57 -15.95
C MET A 60 -1.72 4.93 -15.38
N PRO A 61 -2.14 6.21 -15.45
CA PRO A 61 -3.48 6.61 -15.02
C PRO A 61 -4.56 5.87 -15.80
N GLY A 62 -5.56 5.32 -15.10
CA GLY A 62 -6.62 4.48 -15.67
C GLY A 62 -6.29 2.98 -15.74
N GLU A 63 -5.13 2.55 -15.25
CA GLU A 63 -4.74 1.14 -15.21
C GLU A 63 -4.79 0.55 -13.80
N ASN A 64 -4.82 -0.78 -13.75
CA ASN A 64 -4.68 -1.57 -12.52
C ASN A 64 -3.37 -2.37 -12.50
N ALA A 65 -2.82 -2.59 -11.32
CA ALA A 65 -1.71 -3.49 -11.09
C ALA A 65 -1.78 -4.17 -9.73
N SER A 66 -1.30 -5.41 -9.68
CA SER A 66 -0.97 -6.08 -8.43
C SER A 66 0.28 -5.43 -7.83
N ALA A 67 0.28 -5.27 -6.51
CA ALA A 67 1.35 -4.64 -5.76
C ALA A 67 1.61 -5.36 -4.43
N THR A 68 2.88 -5.45 -4.08
CA THR A 68 3.32 -5.81 -2.74
C THR A 68 3.54 -4.52 -1.96
N VAL A 69 2.86 -4.39 -0.82
CA VAL A 69 2.85 -3.16 -0.02
C VAL A 69 3.55 -3.42 1.31
N THR A 70 4.60 -2.65 1.57
CA THR A 70 5.36 -2.68 2.82
C THR A 70 5.16 -1.39 3.60
N LEU A 71 4.59 -1.48 4.79
CA LEU A 71 4.33 -0.35 5.67
C LEU A 71 5.51 -0.13 6.64
N MET A 72 5.75 1.15 6.97
CA MET A 72 6.80 1.50 7.94
C MET A 72 6.50 1.03 9.37
N ARG A 73 5.22 0.80 9.70
CA ARG A 73 4.79 0.25 10.99
C ARG A 73 3.68 -0.77 10.75
N THR A 74 3.59 -1.75 11.62
CA THR A 74 2.53 -2.75 11.60
C THR A 74 1.18 -2.09 11.85
N MET A 75 0.20 -2.41 11.00
CA MET A 75 -1.17 -1.89 11.07
C MET A 75 -2.18 -3.04 11.04
N PRO A 76 -3.38 -2.84 11.62
CA PRO A 76 -4.44 -3.84 11.54
C PRO A 76 -4.98 -3.94 10.11
N PHE A 77 -5.07 -5.16 9.60
CA PHE A 77 -5.59 -5.44 8.27
C PHE A 77 -6.59 -6.59 8.26
N ARG A 78 -7.41 -6.63 7.20
CA ARG A 78 -8.28 -7.75 6.85
C ARG A 78 -8.27 -7.92 5.33
N LYS A 79 -8.32 -9.15 4.83
CA LYS A 79 -8.50 -9.42 3.40
C LYS A 79 -9.78 -8.75 2.89
N GLY A 80 -9.71 -8.15 1.70
CA GLY A 80 -10.81 -7.43 1.06
C GLY A 80 -11.03 -6.00 1.56
N ILE A 81 -10.23 -5.50 2.51
CA ILE A 81 -10.32 -4.10 2.91
C ILE A 81 -9.80 -3.18 1.81
N SER A 82 -10.49 -2.08 1.59
CA SER A 82 -10.05 -1.04 0.66
C SER A 82 -9.16 0.00 1.34
N PHE A 83 -8.28 0.60 0.55
CA PHE A 83 -7.46 1.74 0.93
C PHE A 83 -7.39 2.75 -0.21
N THR A 84 -6.88 3.94 0.11
CA THR A 84 -6.67 5.01 -0.85
C THR A 84 -5.28 5.59 -0.70
N LEU A 85 -4.69 6.02 -1.81
CA LEU A 85 -3.50 6.87 -1.81
C LEU A 85 -3.94 8.29 -2.08
N ARG A 86 -3.38 9.25 -1.35
CA ARG A 86 -3.73 10.67 -1.49
C ARG A 86 -2.47 11.49 -1.69
N ASP A 87 -2.52 12.41 -2.63
CA ASP A 87 -1.45 13.39 -2.80
C ASP A 87 -1.39 14.31 -1.57
N GLY A 88 -0.22 14.39 -0.95
CA GLY A 88 0.01 15.13 0.30
C GLY A 88 -0.30 16.62 0.21
N GLY A 89 -0.27 17.22 -1.00
CA GLY A 89 -0.55 18.64 -1.21
C GLY A 89 -2.03 19.01 -1.30
N HIS A 90 -2.85 18.20 -1.99
CA HIS A 90 -4.20 18.58 -2.39
C HIS A 90 -5.32 17.74 -1.76
N LYS A 91 -4.98 16.78 -0.87
CA LYS A 91 -5.93 15.79 -0.29
C LYS A 91 -6.70 14.98 -1.34
N GLN A 92 -6.27 15.05 -2.59
CA GLN A 92 -6.88 14.38 -3.73
C GLN A 92 -6.50 12.90 -3.69
N THR A 93 -7.49 12.04 -3.86
CA THR A 93 -7.21 10.61 -4.02
C THR A 93 -6.56 10.42 -5.38
N ILE A 94 -5.43 9.72 -5.42
CA ILE A 94 -4.71 9.42 -6.65
C ILE A 94 -4.91 7.97 -7.08
N ALA A 95 -5.10 7.06 -6.12
CA ALA A 95 -5.30 5.65 -6.38
C ALA A 95 -6.25 5.03 -5.35
N LYS A 96 -6.95 4.00 -5.78
CA LYS A 96 -7.77 3.12 -4.93
C LYS A 96 -7.13 1.75 -4.93
N GLY A 97 -7.12 1.08 -3.79
CA GLY A 97 -6.62 -0.29 -3.72
C GLY A 97 -7.46 -1.17 -2.81
N MET A 98 -7.28 -2.48 -2.97
CA MET A 98 -7.91 -3.51 -2.16
C MET A 98 -6.88 -4.55 -1.74
N ILE A 99 -6.84 -4.87 -0.46
CA ILE A 99 -5.95 -5.89 0.08
C ILE A 99 -6.43 -7.28 -0.37
N SER A 100 -5.60 -8.00 -1.11
CA SER A 100 -5.88 -9.36 -1.57
C SER A 100 -5.39 -10.41 -0.57
N GLU A 101 -4.21 -10.20 0.00
CA GLU A 101 -3.55 -11.17 0.89
C GLU A 101 -2.76 -10.48 2.01
N LEU A 102 -2.77 -11.09 3.20
CA LEU A 102 -1.94 -10.68 4.33
C LEU A 102 -0.67 -11.53 4.33
N LEU A 103 0.49 -10.89 4.44
CA LEU A 103 1.78 -11.55 4.45
C LEU A 103 2.43 -11.47 5.84
N PRO A 104 3.38 -12.38 6.16
CA PRO A 104 4.14 -12.29 7.40
C PRO A 104 4.83 -10.92 7.52
N PRO A 105 4.88 -10.35 8.73
CA PRO A 105 5.49 -9.04 8.95
C PRO A 105 6.99 -9.07 8.63
N VAL A 106 7.49 -8.00 8.04
CA VAL A 106 8.91 -7.82 7.69
C VAL A 106 9.58 -6.80 8.60
N GLN A 107 10.84 -7.04 8.92
CA GLN A 107 11.63 -6.08 9.69
C GLN A 107 12.03 -4.90 8.79
N VAL A 108 11.51 -3.72 9.09
CA VAL A 108 11.90 -2.48 8.42
C VAL A 108 12.90 -1.79 9.35
N GLU A 109 14.16 -1.65 8.90
CA GLU A 109 15.14 -0.84 9.62
C GLU A 109 14.59 0.57 9.83
N LYS A 110 14.75 1.10 11.05
CA LYS A 110 14.32 2.44 11.44
C LYS A 110 14.72 3.42 10.33
N TYR A 111 13.72 3.95 9.62
CA TYR A 111 13.85 4.98 8.56
C TYR A 111 14.17 4.53 7.12
N ASN A 112 14.21 3.23 6.77
CA ASN A 112 14.53 2.84 5.38
C ASN A 112 13.63 1.74 4.79
N LEU A 113 12.57 2.15 4.07
CA LEU A 113 11.70 1.26 3.29
C LEU A 113 12.40 0.67 2.05
N LYS A 114 13.59 1.15 1.67
CA LYS A 114 14.28 0.67 0.46
C LYS A 114 14.82 -0.75 0.56
N LYS A 115 15.10 -1.23 1.77
CA LYS A 115 15.81 -2.50 2.00
C LYS A 115 14.92 -3.68 2.42
N ALA A 116 13.67 -3.42 2.80
CA ALA A 116 12.75 -4.43 3.33
C ALA A 116 12.18 -5.40 2.28
N ALA A 117 12.25 -5.05 0.98
CA ALA A 117 11.76 -5.88 -0.11
C ALA A 117 12.72 -7.01 -0.53
N ALA A 118 13.97 -7.04 -0.03
CA ALA A 118 15.04 -7.88 -0.57
C ALA A 118 15.34 -9.16 0.23
N THR A 119 14.70 -9.41 1.37
CA THR A 119 15.06 -10.54 2.27
C THR A 119 14.08 -11.72 2.23
N ALA A 120 13.28 -11.88 1.16
CA ALA A 120 12.33 -12.99 1.03
C ALA A 120 12.71 -14.01 -0.05
N HIS A 121 13.98 -14.02 -0.50
CA HIS A 121 14.47 -14.93 -1.54
C HIS A 121 15.93 -15.35 -1.33
N ASP A 122 16.26 -15.80 -0.12
CA ASP A 122 17.45 -16.62 0.14
C ASP A 122 17.20 -17.40 1.43
N ASP A 123 16.67 -18.62 1.28
CA ASP A 123 16.90 -19.81 2.11
C ASP A 123 16.28 -21.05 1.42
#